data_AF-A0A1S6YBG8-F1
#
_entry.id   AF-A0A1S6YBG8-F1
#
_cell.length_a   1.000
_cell.length_b   1.000
_cell.length_c   1.000
_cell.angle_alpha   90.00
_cell.angle_beta   90.00
_cell.angle_gamma   90.00
#
_symmetry.space_group_name_H-M   'P 1'
#
loop_
_entity.id
_entity.type
_entity.pdbx_description
1 polymer ?
#
loop_
_entity_poly.entity_id
_entity_poly.type
_entity_poly.pdbx_seq_one_letter_code
_entity_poly.pdbx_strand_id
1 'polypeptide(L)'
;MSTREPFKVYHHSRVDTLVDTYADVAEQAFGSFLDEAIDPAALIGFSPFDDPGELMDQYERRRVSGIKTIVFAAMAIEAAAFEFSAMTLGDQIAEKLDKMELEGKWMIATQLACGQSLQANSPAINGLISLLRARNALVHHKSKPDDSEGKSVERMMKRWADFEKDQVPNAFKTLVLLSLELDALPNSIIGTLPYYGKDPFHDYPRHPGVKAVIERCRMIHSNVKGA
;
A
#
# COMPACT_ATOMS: atom_id res chain seq x y z
N MET A 1 19.50 -24.36 -30.14
CA MET A 1 18.41 -23.51 -29.63
C MET A 1 17.59 -24.35 -28.66
N SER A 2 17.75 -24.13 -27.36
CA SER A 2 16.98 -24.85 -26.34
C SER A 2 15.67 -24.07 -26.12
N THR A 3 14.58 -24.57 -26.69
CA THR A 3 13.23 -24.11 -26.35
C THR A 3 12.93 -24.57 -24.94
N ARG A 4 13.09 -23.67 -23.96
CA ARG A 4 12.58 -23.90 -22.60
C ARG A 4 11.08 -24.13 -22.72
N GLU A 5 10.62 -25.28 -22.26
CA GLU A 5 9.18 -25.54 -22.09
C GLU A 5 8.57 -24.40 -21.25
N PRO A 6 7.37 -23.91 -21.59
CA PRO A 6 6.69 -22.93 -20.75
C PRO A 6 6.48 -23.51 -19.35
N PHE A 7 6.84 -22.75 -18.32
CA PHE A 7 6.56 -23.12 -16.92
C PHE A 7 5.08 -23.47 -16.79
N LYS A 8 4.79 -24.66 -16.27
CA LYS A 8 3.42 -25.13 -16.07
C LYS A 8 2.79 -24.31 -14.94
N VAL A 9 1.86 -23.42 -15.28
CA VAL A 9 1.11 -22.60 -14.31
C VAL A 9 0.05 -23.47 -13.63
N TYR A 10 0.04 -23.49 -12.30
CA TYR A 10 -0.86 -24.31 -11.49
C TYR A 10 -2.00 -23.45 -10.91
N HIS A 11 -3.09 -23.27 -11.66
CA HIS A 11 -4.25 -22.53 -11.15
C HIS A 11 -5.01 -23.32 -10.08
N HIS A 12 -4.56 -23.23 -8.84
CA HIS A 12 -5.28 -23.70 -7.65
C HIS A 12 -5.91 -22.50 -6.95
N SER A 13 -7.23 -22.53 -6.75
CA SER A 13 -7.88 -21.61 -5.82
C SER A 13 -7.28 -21.82 -4.42
N ARG A 14 -6.85 -20.73 -3.79
CA ARG A 14 -6.33 -20.76 -2.42
C ARG A 14 -7.47 -20.49 -1.43
N VAL A 15 -7.36 -21.11 -0.26
CA VAL A 15 -8.23 -20.87 0.89
C VAL A 15 -7.45 -20.13 1.96
N ASP A 16 -8.17 -19.48 2.88
CA ASP A 16 -7.55 -18.71 3.98
C ASP A 16 -6.67 -17.53 3.50
N THR A 17 -7.03 -16.96 2.35
CA THR A 17 -6.44 -15.71 1.87
C THR A 17 -6.94 -14.54 2.70
N LEU A 18 -6.01 -13.66 3.10
CA LEU A 18 -6.31 -12.41 3.80
C LEU A 18 -6.01 -11.18 2.94
N VAL A 19 -5.65 -11.36 1.67
CA VAL A 19 -5.25 -10.25 0.79
C VAL A 19 -6.38 -9.23 0.66
N ASP A 20 -7.57 -9.67 0.28
CA ASP A 20 -8.74 -8.79 0.12
C ASP A 20 -9.13 -8.16 1.45
N THR A 21 -9.09 -8.93 2.54
CA THR A 21 -9.38 -8.41 3.90
C THR A 21 -8.42 -7.28 4.28
N TYR A 22 -7.12 -7.46 4.06
CA TYR A 22 -6.13 -6.44 4.37
C TYR A 22 -6.27 -5.22 3.46
N ALA A 23 -6.51 -5.43 2.17
CA ALA A 23 -6.71 -4.33 1.23
C ALA A 23 -7.97 -3.52 1.54
N ASP A 24 -9.08 -4.18 1.90
CA ASP A 24 -10.32 -3.53 2.31
C ASP A 24 -10.13 -2.71 3.58
N VAL A 25 -9.42 -3.25 4.58
CA VAL A 25 -9.07 -2.49 5.80
C VAL A 25 -8.20 -1.28 5.46
N ALA A 26 -7.23 -1.43 4.56
CA ALA A 26 -6.39 -0.33 4.11
C ALA A 26 -7.20 0.75 3.37
N GLU A 27 -8.12 0.36 2.50
CA GLU A 27 -8.98 1.28 1.75
C GLU A 27 -9.95 2.04 2.66
N GLN A 28 -10.62 1.34 3.57
CA GLN A 28 -11.53 1.95 4.54
C GLN A 28 -10.79 2.90 5.47
N ALA A 29 -9.65 2.48 6.00
CA ALA A 29 -8.81 3.33 6.84
C ALA A 29 -8.29 4.56 6.08
N PHE A 30 -7.99 4.41 4.79
CA PHE A 30 -7.59 5.55 3.97
C PHE A 30 -8.76 6.51 3.74
N GLY A 31 -9.98 6.00 3.55
CA GLY A 31 -11.20 6.80 3.56
C GLY A 31 -11.34 7.62 4.85
N SER A 32 -11.29 6.96 6.01
CA SER A 32 -11.37 7.65 7.31
C SER A 32 -10.24 8.66 7.53
N PHE A 33 -9.03 8.38 7.05
CA PHE A 33 -7.92 9.34 7.11
C PHE A 33 -8.21 10.63 6.33
N LEU A 34 -8.96 10.52 5.22
CA LEU A 34 -9.34 11.66 4.39
C LEU A 34 -10.50 12.45 5.00
N ASP A 35 -11.45 11.78 5.65
CA ASP A 35 -12.56 12.43 6.37
C ASP A 35 -12.05 13.26 7.55
N GLU A 36 -11.03 12.76 8.25
CA GLU A 36 -10.43 13.42 9.41
C GLU A 36 -9.37 14.47 9.02
N ALA A 37 -9.49 15.07 7.84
CA ALA A 37 -8.59 16.13 7.39
C ALA A 37 -8.73 17.37 8.30
N ILE A 38 -7.64 17.72 8.97
CA ILE A 38 -7.59 18.89 9.85
C ILE A 38 -7.38 20.15 9.01
N ASP A 39 -8.28 21.12 9.15
CA ASP A 39 -8.13 22.46 8.59
C ASP A 39 -6.94 23.16 9.26
N PRO A 40 -5.94 23.65 8.49
CA PRO A 40 -4.86 24.45 9.04
C PRO A 40 -5.33 25.65 9.88
N ALA A 41 -6.50 26.23 9.59
CA ALA A 41 -7.07 27.32 10.36
C ALA A 41 -7.51 26.88 11.77
N ALA A 42 -7.95 25.62 11.94
CA ALA A 42 -8.35 25.07 13.23
C ALA A 42 -7.17 24.88 14.19
N LEU A 43 -5.93 24.88 13.67
CA LEU A 43 -4.71 24.80 14.47
C LEU A 43 -4.22 26.17 14.99
N ILE A 44 -4.78 27.27 14.50
CA ILE A 44 -4.36 28.62 14.91
C ILE A 44 -4.93 28.91 16.30
N GLY A 45 -4.06 29.05 17.30
CA GLY A 45 -4.45 29.33 18.68
C GLY A 45 -4.94 28.10 19.45
N PHE A 46 -4.78 26.89 18.90
CA PHE A 46 -5.11 25.64 19.57
C PHE A 46 -4.29 25.45 20.86
N SER A 47 -4.98 25.12 21.96
CA SER A 47 -4.39 24.70 23.23
C SER A 47 -4.85 23.26 23.51
N PRO A 48 -3.94 22.28 23.65
CA PRO A 48 -4.30 20.91 24.01
C PRO A 48 -5.00 20.79 25.37
N PHE A 49 -4.88 21.82 26.22
CA PHE A 49 -5.50 21.87 27.54
C PHE A 49 -6.90 22.51 27.54
N ASP A 50 -7.27 23.19 26.45
CA ASP A 50 -8.57 23.81 26.24
C ASP A 50 -9.04 23.46 24.81
N ASP A 51 -9.45 22.20 24.60
CA ASP A 51 -9.89 21.66 23.30
C ASP A 51 -11.44 21.48 23.25
N PRO A 52 -12.22 22.58 23.14
CA PRO A 52 -13.67 22.50 23.04
C PRO A 52 -14.16 21.92 21.70
N GLY A 53 -13.25 21.72 20.73
CA GLY A 53 -13.55 21.27 19.38
C GLY A 53 -13.30 19.79 19.10
N GLU A 54 -12.89 19.01 20.12
CA GLU A 54 -12.44 17.62 19.97
C GLU A 54 -11.33 17.45 18.90
N LEU A 55 -10.50 18.48 18.72
CA LEU A 55 -9.46 18.51 17.69
C LEU A 55 -8.37 17.48 17.97
N MET A 56 -8.09 17.22 19.26
CA MET A 56 -7.15 16.19 19.67
C MET A 56 -7.70 14.80 19.35
N ASP A 57 -8.99 14.55 19.61
CA ASP A 57 -9.62 13.28 19.24
C ASP A 57 -9.65 13.10 17.72
N GLN A 58 -9.90 14.17 16.97
CA GLN A 58 -9.82 14.17 15.50
C GLN A 58 -8.42 13.81 15.02
N TYR A 59 -7.39 14.44 15.62
CA TYR A 59 -5.99 14.15 15.32
C TYR A 59 -5.63 12.69 15.61
N GLU A 60 -6.09 12.13 16.73
CA GLU A 60 -5.86 10.73 17.07
C GLU A 60 -6.57 9.77 16.10
N ARG A 61 -7.85 10.03 15.77
CA ARG A 61 -8.60 9.22 14.79
C ARG A 61 -7.95 9.25 13.41
N ARG A 62 -7.50 10.42 12.96
CA ARG A 62 -6.73 10.58 11.72
C ARG A 62 -5.45 9.76 11.77
N ARG A 63 -4.66 9.90 12.83
CA ARG A 63 -3.38 9.21 12.99
C ARG A 63 -3.55 7.69 13.00
N VAL A 64 -4.53 7.17 13.74
CA VAL A 64 -4.88 5.74 13.77
C VAL A 64 -5.25 5.25 12.37
N SER A 65 -6.07 6.01 11.65
CA SER A 65 -6.47 5.68 10.27
C SER A 65 -5.29 5.68 9.29
N GLY A 66 -4.36 6.62 9.44
CA GLY A 66 -3.12 6.66 8.67
C GLY A 66 -2.21 5.46 8.93
N ILE A 67 -2.00 5.11 10.19
CA ILE A 67 -1.23 3.92 10.59
C ILE A 67 -1.86 2.65 10.04
N LYS A 68 -3.19 2.49 10.17
CA LYS A 68 -3.93 1.34 9.62
C LYS A 68 -3.74 1.24 8.12
N THR A 69 -3.88 2.34 7.37
CA THR A 69 -3.64 2.37 5.92
C THR A 69 -2.25 1.82 5.57
N ILE A 70 -1.20 2.30 6.24
CA ILE A 70 0.19 1.89 5.95
C ILE A 70 0.41 0.41 6.26
N VAL A 71 -0.01 -0.03 7.46
CA VAL A 71 0.23 -1.41 7.92
C VAL A 71 -0.54 -2.40 7.05
N PHE A 72 -1.82 -2.18 6.85
CA PHE A 72 -2.67 -3.12 6.12
C PHE A 72 -2.39 -3.11 4.61
N ALA A 73 -2.01 -1.98 4.00
CA ALA A 73 -1.55 -1.99 2.61
C ALA A 73 -0.26 -2.82 2.44
N ALA A 74 0.70 -2.68 3.37
CA ALA A 74 1.91 -3.50 3.35
C ALA A 74 1.60 -4.99 3.53
N MET A 75 0.73 -5.34 4.48
CA MET A 75 0.30 -6.73 4.72
C MET A 75 -0.43 -7.33 3.51
N ALA A 76 -1.32 -6.57 2.86
CA ALA A 76 -2.00 -6.99 1.64
C ALA A 76 -1.00 -7.34 0.53
N ILE A 77 -0.02 -6.46 0.30
CA ILE A 77 1.00 -6.67 -0.74
C ILE A 77 1.94 -7.84 -0.39
N GLU A 78 2.30 -8.00 0.88
CA GLU A 78 3.13 -9.13 1.34
C GLU A 78 2.43 -10.47 1.15
N ALA A 79 1.16 -10.56 1.56
CA ALA A 79 0.34 -11.75 1.38
C ALA A 79 0.12 -12.06 -0.11
N ALA A 80 -0.19 -11.04 -0.91
CA ALA A 80 -0.41 -11.18 -2.34
C ALA A 80 0.85 -11.67 -3.07
N ALA A 81 2.05 -11.25 -2.65
CA ALA A 81 3.29 -11.71 -3.27
C ALA A 81 3.52 -13.21 -3.07
N PHE A 82 3.21 -13.71 -1.87
CA PHE A 82 3.27 -15.15 -1.59
C PHE A 82 2.21 -15.90 -2.38
N GLU A 83 0.96 -15.43 -2.36
CA GLU A 83 -0.13 -16.08 -3.08
C GLU A 83 0.09 -16.10 -4.59
N PHE A 84 0.52 -14.98 -5.19
CA PHE A 84 0.90 -14.90 -6.59
C PHE A 84 1.93 -15.98 -6.93
N SER A 85 3.02 -16.03 -6.15
CA SER A 85 4.11 -16.98 -6.36
C SER A 85 3.61 -18.43 -6.25
N ALA A 86 2.74 -18.70 -5.29
CA ALA A 86 2.25 -20.04 -5.04
C ALA A 86 1.23 -20.50 -6.12
N MET A 87 0.35 -19.60 -6.56
CA MET A 87 -0.61 -19.86 -7.64
C MET A 87 0.06 -19.98 -9.01
N THR A 88 1.18 -19.28 -9.25
CA THR A 88 1.83 -19.29 -10.56
C THR A 88 2.97 -20.30 -10.66
N LEU A 89 3.77 -20.44 -9.61
CA LEU A 89 5.02 -21.23 -9.60
C LEU A 89 4.96 -22.46 -8.69
N GLY A 90 3.90 -22.60 -7.88
CA GLY A 90 3.74 -23.66 -6.89
C GLY A 90 4.38 -23.34 -5.54
N ASP A 91 3.87 -23.98 -4.48
CA ASP A 91 4.23 -23.66 -3.08
C ASP A 91 5.74 -23.80 -2.80
N GLN A 92 6.42 -24.79 -3.39
CA GLN A 92 7.87 -24.97 -3.18
C GLN A 92 8.72 -23.79 -3.66
N ILE A 93 8.30 -23.13 -4.74
CA ILE A 93 8.99 -21.94 -5.25
C ILE A 93 8.58 -20.73 -4.40
N ALA A 94 7.29 -20.61 -4.05
CA ALA A 94 6.79 -19.55 -3.19
C ALA A 94 7.53 -19.49 -1.84
N GLU A 95 7.72 -20.63 -1.16
CA GLU A 95 8.47 -20.71 0.11
C GLU A 95 9.94 -20.25 -0.01
N LYS A 96 10.56 -20.46 -1.17
CA LYS A 96 11.94 -19.98 -1.41
C LYS A 96 11.96 -18.49 -1.64
N LEU A 97 11.02 -17.99 -2.45
CA LEU A 97 10.87 -16.55 -2.72
C LEU A 97 10.45 -15.79 -1.47
N ASP A 98 9.76 -16.44 -0.53
CA ASP A 98 9.25 -15.79 0.69
C ASP A 98 10.36 -15.22 1.59
N LYS A 99 11.55 -15.82 1.51
CA LYS A 99 12.75 -15.40 2.26
C LYS A 99 13.45 -14.17 1.67
N MET A 100 13.01 -13.70 0.51
CA MET A 100 13.57 -12.54 -0.16
C MET A 100 12.88 -11.25 0.30
N GLU A 101 13.58 -10.12 0.11
CA GLU A 101 12.94 -8.82 0.22
C GLU A 101 11.78 -8.72 -0.78
N LEU A 102 10.70 -8.05 -0.36
CA LEU A 102 9.43 -8.04 -1.07
C LEU A 102 9.54 -7.48 -2.50
N GLU A 103 10.40 -6.48 -2.73
CA GLU A 103 10.70 -5.97 -4.08
C GLU A 103 11.25 -7.10 -4.97
N GLY A 104 12.31 -7.78 -4.52
CA GLY A 104 12.92 -8.88 -5.24
C GLY A 104 11.95 -10.05 -5.45
N LYS A 105 11.10 -10.31 -4.46
CA LYS A 105 10.02 -11.32 -4.53
C LYS A 105 9.10 -11.04 -5.72
N TRP A 106 8.59 -9.81 -5.84
CA TRP A 106 7.73 -9.42 -6.94
C TRP A 106 8.42 -9.47 -8.30
N MET A 107 9.63 -8.92 -8.41
CA MET A 107 10.38 -8.91 -9.67
C MET A 107 10.67 -10.33 -10.18
N ILE A 108 11.12 -11.22 -9.30
CA ILE A 108 11.46 -12.60 -9.68
C ILE A 108 10.19 -13.41 -9.95
N ALA A 109 9.18 -13.32 -9.09
CA ALA A 109 7.94 -14.08 -9.27
C ALA A 109 7.29 -13.73 -10.61
N THR A 110 7.17 -12.43 -10.93
CA THR A 110 6.59 -11.97 -12.20
C THR A 110 7.45 -12.36 -13.41
N GLN A 111 8.78 -12.28 -13.31
CA GLN A 111 9.67 -12.73 -14.38
C GLN A 111 9.53 -14.24 -14.68
N LEU A 112 9.36 -15.06 -13.65
CA LEU A 112 9.20 -16.51 -13.79
C LEU A 112 7.80 -16.90 -14.28
N ALA A 113 6.76 -16.25 -13.77
CA ALA A 113 5.36 -16.56 -14.07
C ALA A 113 4.89 -15.98 -15.40
N CYS A 114 5.17 -14.68 -15.62
CA CYS A 114 4.66 -13.91 -16.74
C CYS A 114 5.67 -13.80 -17.89
N GLY A 115 6.93 -14.23 -17.69
CA GLY A 115 8.02 -14.02 -18.64
C GLY A 115 8.53 -12.56 -18.67
N GLN A 116 7.95 -11.69 -17.83
CA GLN A 116 8.27 -10.27 -17.74
C GLN A 116 8.25 -9.84 -16.28
N SER A 117 9.37 -9.30 -15.81
CA SER A 117 9.46 -8.63 -14.50
C SER A 117 8.64 -7.34 -14.48
N LEU A 118 8.13 -6.97 -13.31
CA LEU A 118 7.77 -5.57 -13.03
C LEU A 118 8.96 -4.66 -13.35
N GLN A 119 8.66 -3.47 -13.89
CA GLN A 119 9.68 -2.52 -14.31
C GLN A 119 10.38 -1.92 -13.09
N ALA A 120 11.71 -2.06 -13.04
CA ALA A 120 12.52 -1.41 -12.03
C ALA A 120 12.31 0.12 -12.09
N ASN A 121 12.21 0.75 -10.92
CA ASN A 121 11.89 2.18 -10.77
C ASN A 121 10.52 2.61 -11.31
N SER A 122 9.57 1.68 -11.52
CA SER A 122 8.18 2.06 -11.80
C SER A 122 7.57 2.82 -10.61
N PRO A 123 6.50 3.60 -10.84
CA PRO A 123 5.75 4.20 -9.74
C PRO A 123 5.31 3.19 -8.67
N ALA A 124 4.89 1.97 -9.05
CA ALA A 124 4.53 0.95 -8.07
C ALA A 124 5.73 0.46 -7.26
N ILE A 125 6.87 0.16 -7.89
CA ILE A 125 8.06 -0.34 -7.21
C ILE A 125 8.68 0.73 -6.28
N ASN A 126 8.77 1.98 -6.74
CA ASN A 126 9.24 3.08 -5.88
C ASN A 126 8.29 3.33 -4.69
N GLY A 127 6.98 3.23 -4.95
CA GLY A 127 5.95 3.28 -3.92
C GLY A 127 6.11 2.17 -2.88
N LEU A 128 6.39 0.94 -3.34
CA LEU A 128 6.61 -0.25 -2.52
C LEU A 128 7.81 -0.10 -1.59
N ILE A 129 8.95 0.35 -2.12
CA ILE A 129 10.15 0.62 -1.31
C ILE A 129 9.84 1.66 -0.23
N SER A 130 9.12 2.72 -0.58
CA SER A 130 8.74 3.78 0.36
C SER A 130 7.76 3.28 1.42
N LEU A 131 6.78 2.47 1.03
CA LEU A 131 5.81 1.82 1.92
C LEU A 131 6.51 0.91 2.93
N LEU A 132 7.45 0.07 2.49
CA LEU A 132 8.21 -0.82 3.39
C LEU A 132 9.04 -0.03 4.40
N ARG A 133 9.66 1.08 3.98
CA ARG A 133 10.36 1.99 4.90
C ARG A 133 9.41 2.61 5.92
N ALA A 134 8.23 3.05 5.49
CA ALA A 134 7.22 3.61 6.38
C ALA A 134 6.71 2.57 7.39
N ARG A 135 6.35 1.36 6.94
CA ARG A 135 5.93 0.25 7.80
C ARG A 135 7.03 -0.09 8.83
N ASN A 136 8.28 -0.18 8.39
CA ASN A 136 9.40 -0.48 9.29
C ASN A 136 9.65 0.64 10.31
N ALA A 137 9.46 1.91 9.93
CA ALA A 137 9.55 3.03 10.86
C ALA A 137 8.47 2.98 11.96
N LEU A 138 7.28 2.45 11.65
CA LEU A 138 6.22 2.22 12.62
C LEU A 138 6.54 1.02 13.53
N VAL A 139 6.91 -0.12 12.96
CA VAL A 139 7.21 -1.36 13.70
C VAL A 139 8.42 -1.21 14.63
N HIS A 140 9.46 -0.52 14.16
CA HIS A 140 10.70 -0.32 14.91
C HIS A 140 10.78 1.06 15.56
N HIS A 141 9.64 1.70 15.80
CA HIS A 141 9.60 2.99 16.47
C HIS A 141 10.24 2.92 17.86
N LYS A 142 11.10 3.89 18.17
CA LYS A 142 11.76 4.01 19.48
C LYS A 142 11.42 5.36 20.09
N SER A 143 10.95 5.34 21.33
CA SER A 143 10.75 6.56 22.13
C SER A 143 12.08 7.30 22.32
N LYS A 144 11.97 8.59 22.64
CA LYS A 144 13.12 9.47 22.91
C LYS A 144 12.89 10.19 24.24
N PRO A 145 13.96 10.57 24.96
CA PRO A 145 13.85 11.40 26.15
C PRO A 145 13.18 12.74 25.81
N ASP A 146 12.34 13.21 26.72
CA ASP A 146 11.83 14.58 26.70
C ASP A 146 12.97 15.54 27.07
N ASP A 147 13.03 16.69 26.41
CA ASP A 147 14.02 17.73 26.66
C ASP A 147 13.55 18.80 27.66
N SER A 148 12.35 18.68 28.25
CA SER A 148 11.74 19.60 29.23
C SER A 148 11.54 21.05 28.74
N GLU A 149 12.19 21.43 27.63
CA GLU A 149 12.06 22.68 26.91
C GLU A 149 10.96 22.63 25.82
N GLY A 150 10.27 21.49 25.67
CA GLY A 150 9.17 21.30 24.70
C GLY A 150 9.61 21.09 23.24
N LYS A 151 10.90 21.28 22.92
CA LYS A 151 11.46 21.11 21.56
C LYS A 151 11.38 19.66 21.08
N SER A 152 11.38 18.68 21.98
CA SER A 152 11.24 17.26 21.65
C SER A 152 9.81 16.96 21.14
N VAL A 153 8.81 17.57 21.78
CA VAL A 153 7.38 17.48 21.42
C VAL A 153 7.11 18.15 20.07
N GLU A 154 7.62 19.36 19.85
CA GLU A 154 7.49 20.04 18.55
C GLU A 154 8.10 19.23 17.40
N ARG A 155 9.31 18.69 17.60
CA ARG A 155 9.99 17.83 16.62
C ARG A 155 9.25 16.51 16.38
N MET A 156 8.59 15.98 17.40
CA MET A 156 7.75 14.80 17.29
C MET A 156 6.50 15.10 16.45
N MET A 157 5.75 16.15 16.79
CA MET A 157 4.52 16.55 16.10
C MET A 157 4.79 16.84 14.62
N LYS A 158 5.83 17.63 14.31
CA LYS A 158 6.22 17.93 12.93
C LYS A 158 6.56 16.66 12.14
N ARG A 159 7.35 15.77 12.74
CA ARG A 159 7.74 14.51 12.09
C ARG A 159 6.53 13.63 11.79
N TRP A 160 5.57 13.55 12.70
CA TRP A 160 4.34 12.79 12.48
C TRP A 160 3.47 13.44 11.39
N ALA A 161 3.34 14.76 11.39
CA ALA A 161 2.61 15.47 10.34
C ALA A 161 3.22 15.24 8.95
N ASP A 162 4.55 15.35 8.83
CA ASP A 162 5.28 15.07 7.59
C ASP A 162 5.13 13.60 7.17
N PHE A 163 5.25 12.68 8.14
CA PHE A 163 5.09 11.24 7.91
C PHE A 163 3.69 10.89 7.40
N GLU A 164 2.63 11.41 8.04
CA GLU A 164 1.25 11.16 7.64
C GLU A 164 0.93 11.74 6.26
N LYS A 165 1.36 13.00 6.03
CA LYS A 165 1.14 13.70 4.76
C LYS A 165 1.72 12.94 3.58
N ASP A 166 2.92 12.38 3.74
CA ASP A 166 3.64 11.76 2.63
C ASP A 166 3.37 10.25 2.53
N GLN A 167 3.41 9.53 3.65
CA GLN A 167 3.42 8.07 3.66
C GLN A 167 2.03 7.45 3.57
N VAL A 168 1.00 8.08 4.14
CA VAL A 168 -0.38 7.53 4.10
C VAL A 168 -0.93 7.51 2.67
N PRO A 169 -0.86 8.61 1.89
CA PRO A 169 -1.26 8.57 0.49
C PRO A 169 -0.37 7.66 -0.35
N ASN A 170 0.93 7.58 -0.07
CA ASN A 170 1.84 6.68 -0.77
C ASN A 170 1.45 5.21 -0.58
N ALA A 171 1.10 4.81 0.64
CA ALA A 171 0.71 3.43 0.95
C ALA A 171 -0.48 2.96 0.11
N PHE A 172 -1.57 3.73 0.11
CA PHE A 172 -2.75 3.36 -0.67
C PHE A 172 -2.50 3.43 -2.18
N LYS A 173 -1.77 4.46 -2.66
CA LYS A 173 -1.37 4.54 -4.09
C LYS A 173 -0.55 3.34 -4.53
N THR A 174 0.36 2.86 -3.68
CA THR A 174 1.21 1.71 -3.99
C THR A 174 0.39 0.45 -4.19
N LEU A 175 -0.57 0.18 -3.29
CA LEU A 175 -1.50 -0.94 -3.41
C LEU A 175 -2.23 -0.92 -4.77
N VAL A 176 -2.78 0.24 -5.12
CA VAL A 176 -3.51 0.43 -6.38
C VAL A 176 -2.59 0.29 -7.60
N LEU A 177 -1.44 0.96 -7.62
CA LEU A 177 -0.51 0.94 -8.75
C LEU A 177 0.07 -0.45 -8.97
N LEU A 178 0.41 -1.18 -7.91
CA LEU A 178 0.94 -2.53 -8.02
C LEU A 178 -0.10 -3.51 -8.58
N SER A 179 -1.35 -3.40 -8.13
CA SER A 179 -2.47 -4.15 -8.72
C SER A 179 -2.62 -3.87 -10.23
N LEU A 180 -2.63 -2.59 -10.62
CA LEU A 180 -2.72 -2.20 -12.04
C LEU A 180 -1.54 -2.70 -12.88
N GLU A 181 -0.31 -2.62 -12.35
CA GLU A 181 0.89 -3.12 -13.04
C GLU A 181 0.90 -4.65 -13.15
N LEU A 182 0.41 -5.37 -12.13
CA LEU A 182 0.28 -6.83 -12.17
C LEU A 182 -0.78 -7.28 -13.17
N ASP A 183 -1.96 -6.64 -13.17
CA ASP A 183 -3.04 -6.93 -14.13
C ASP A 183 -2.62 -6.63 -15.58
N ALA A 184 -1.64 -5.74 -15.75
CA ALA A 184 -1.09 -5.38 -17.05
C ALA A 184 -0.08 -6.39 -17.61
N LEU A 185 0.46 -7.30 -16.78
CA LEU A 185 1.45 -8.26 -17.23
C LEU A 185 0.83 -9.37 -18.10
N PRO A 186 1.55 -9.84 -19.13
CA PRO A 186 1.08 -10.95 -19.95
C PRO A 186 0.96 -12.23 -19.10
N ASN A 187 -0.14 -12.97 -19.24
CA ASN A 187 -0.43 -14.21 -18.50
C ASN A 187 -0.50 -14.04 -16.97
N SER A 188 -0.69 -12.81 -16.48
CA SER A 188 -0.90 -12.56 -15.06
C SER A 188 -2.22 -13.16 -14.56
N ILE A 189 -2.25 -13.53 -13.28
CA ILE A 189 -3.46 -13.98 -12.61
C ILE A 189 -4.18 -12.76 -12.04
N ILE A 190 -5.26 -12.36 -12.72
CA ILE A 190 -6.20 -11.35 -12.21
C ILE A 190 -6.77 -11.84 -10.88
N GLY A 191 -6.85 -10.94 -9.90
CA GLY A 191 -7.42 -11.22 -8.57
C GLY A 191 -6.41 -11.63 -7.51
N THR A 192 -5.11 -11.54 -7.80
CA THR A 192 -4.07 -11.68 -6.75
C THR A 192 -4.05 -10.47 -5.81
N LEU A 193 -4.38 -9.28 -6.33
CA LEU A 193 -4.72 -8.10 -5.55
C LEU A 193 -6.13 -7.66 -5.96
N PRO A 194 -6.82 -6.84 -5.14
CA PRO A 194 -8.11 -6.29 -5.55
C PRO A 194 -8.01 -5.57 -6.87
N TYR A 195 -9.04 -5.74 -7.69
CA TYR A 195 -9.08 -5.15 -9.01
C TYR A 195 -9.38 -3.64 -8.93
N TYR A 196 -8.46 -2.82 -9.45
CA TYR A 196 -8.60 -1.36 -9.51
C TYR A 196 -8.72 -0.82 -10.94
N GLY A 197 -8.80 -1.68 -11.96
CA GLY A 197 -9.03 -1.26 -13.34
C GLY A 197 -10.45 -0.71 -13.58
N LYS A 198 -10.79 -0.43 -14.85
CA LYS A 198 -12.13 0.05 -15.22
C LYS A 198 -13.04 -1.16 -15.47
N ASP A 199 -13.83 -1.54 -14.47
CA ASP A 199 -14.85 -2.59 -14.61
C ASP A 199 -16.22 -2.05 -14.18
N PRO A 200 -17.28 -2.19 -15.01
CA PRO A 200 -18.65 -1.85 -14.63
C PRO A 200 -19.23 -2.70 -13.48
N PHE A 201 -18.65 -3.86 -13.16
CA PHE A 201 -19.22 -4.82 -12.20
C PHE A 201 -18.70 -4.69 -10.75
N HIS A 202 -17.65 -3.90 -10.51
CA HIS A 202 -16.98 -3.77 -9.19
C HIS A 202 -17.11 -2.35 -8.58
N ASP A 203 -18.17 -1.60 -8.91
CA ASP A 203 -18.43 -0.28 -8.33
C ASP A 203 -19.18 -0.40 -6.99
N TYR A 204 -18.50 -0.94 -5.98
CA TYR A 204 -18.91 -0.74 -4.59
C TYR A 204 -18.82 0.75 -4.24
N PRO A 205 -19.68 1.27 -3.35
CA PRO A 205 -19.62 2.67 -2.94
C PRO A 205 -18.29 2.94 -2.21
N ARG A 206 -17.33 3.53 -2.93
CA ARG A 206 -16.04 3.96 -2.39
C ARG A 206 -16.13 5.40 -1.91
N HIS A 207 -15.35 5.71 -0.87
CA HIS A 207 -15.17 7.09 -0.42
C HIS A 207 -14.70 7.99 -1.59
N PRO A 208 -15.26 9.19 -1.81
CA PRO A 208 -14.97 10.01 -3.00
C PRO A 208 -13.47 10.33 -3.18
N GLY A 209 -12.77 10.59 -2.08
CA GLY A 209 -11.32 10.83 -2.11
C GLY A 209 -10.50 9.60 -2.47
N VAL A 210 -10.97 8.40 -2.10
CA VAL A 210 -10.38 7.11 -2.50
C VAL A 210 -10.54 6.93 -4.00
N LYS A 211 -11.75 7.14 -4.53
CA LYS A 211 -12.05 7.08 -5.97
C LYS A 211 -11.17 8.04 -6.77
N ALA A 212 -10.95 9.25 -6.28
CA ALA A 212 -10.08 10.23 -6.91
C ALA A 212 -8.60 9.78 -6.94
N VAL A 213 -8.11 9.10 -5.89
CA VAL A 213 -6.76 8.52 -5.90
C VAL A 213 -6.66 7.37 -6.92
N ILE A 214 -7.64 6.46 -6.95
CA ILE A 214 -7.66 5.35 -7.91
C ILE A 214 -7.62 5.88 -9.34
N GLU A 215 -8.43 6.88 -9.68
CA GLU A 215 -8.44 7.45 -11.03
C GLU A 215 -7.10 8.10 -11.39
N ARG A 216 -6.45 8.78 -10.44
CA ARG A 216 -5.08 9.28 -10.63
C ARG A 216 -4.08 8.16 -10.89
N CYS A 217 -4.15 7.06 -10.15
CA CYS A 217 -3.28 5.90 -10.37
C CYS A 217 -3.51 5.27 -11.75
N ARG A 218 -4.75 5.17 -12.22
CA ARG A 218 -5.07 4.73 -13.58
C ARG A 218 -4.44 5.62 -14.65
N MET A 219 -4.48 6.94 -14.46
CA MET A 219 -3.82 7.90 -15.37
C MET A 219 -2.30 7.73 -15.37
N ILE A 220 -1.67 7.62 -14.20
CA ILE A 220 -0.23 7.37 -14.07
C ILE A 220 0.16 6.10 -14.81
N HIS A 221 -0.54 5.00 -14.56
CA HIS A 221 -0.28 3.71 -15.19
C HIS A 221 -0.48 3.76 -16.72
N SER A 222 -1.50 4.47 -17.21
CA SER A 222 -1.74 4.62 -18.65
C SER A 222 -0.64 5.42 -19.35
N ASN A 223 -0.13 6.48 -18.72
CA ASN A 223 0.92 7.32 -19.27
C ASN A 223 2.27 6.59 -19.37
N VAL A 224 2.56 5.70 -18.42
CA VAL A 224 3.78 4.86 -18.46
C VAL A 224 3.75 3.87 -19.64
N LYS A 225 2.56 3.39 -20.04
CA LYS A 225 2.40 2.49 -21.21
C LYS A 225 2.48 3.21 -22.56
N GLY A 226 2.39 4.54 -22.59
CA GLY A 226 2.40 5.34 -23.81
C GLY A 226 3.76 5.96 -24.17
N ALA A 227 4.80 5.70 -23.38
CA ALA A 227 6.18 6.17 -23.58
C ALA A 227 7.09 5.00 -24.01
#